data_AF-B8IEY7-F1
#
_entry.id   AF-B8IEY7-F1
#
_cell.length_a   1.000
_cell.length_b   1.000
_cell.length_c   1.000
_cell.angle_alpha   90.00
_cell.angle_beta   90.00
_cell.angle_gamma   90.00
#
_symmetry.space_group_name_H-M   'P 1'
#
loop_
_entity.id
_entity.type
_entity.pdbx_description
1 polymer ?
#
loop_
_entity_poly.entity_id
_entity_poly.type
_entity_poly.pdbx_seq_one_letter_code
_entity_poly.pdbx_strand_id
1 'polypeptide(L)'
;MTTQVPPPIEDTLELRERLAGAWRAVFDNAVERGSPPQAVVETMASVAHERFAELFGASAAASYLQLLSEQLRDIDHDEAAFLVRGEEPRQPVAGGEPLIDPVWIDGQELI
;
A
#
# COMPACT_ATOMS: atom_id res chain seq x y z
N MET A 1 -5.91 -17.17 -32.42
CA MET A 1 -6.02 -17.32 -30.96
C MET A 1 -6.28 -15.92 -30.42
N THR A 2 -7.52 -15.62 -30.05
CA THR A 2 -7.90 -14.33 -29.48
C THR A 2 -7.45 -14.30 -28.02
N THR A 3 -6.45 -13.47 -27.72
CA THR A 3 -5.99 -13.22 -26.36
C THR A 3 -7.09 -12.42 -25.66
N GLN A 4 -7.91 -13.11 -24.86
CA GLN A 4 -8.91 -12.46 -24.03
C GLN A 4 -8.16 -11.74 -22.90
N VAL A 5 -8.05 -10.41 -23.02
CA VAL A 5 -7.59 -9.56 -21.93
C VAL A 5 -8.65 -9.68 -20.82
N PRO A 6 -8.30 -10.18 -19.62
CA PRO A 6 -9.25 -10.25 -18.52
C PRO A 6 -9.77 -8.83 -18.22
N PRO A 7 -11.06 -8.68 -17.87
CA PRO A 7 -11.62 -7.37 -17.58
C PRO A 7 -10.84 -6.73 -16.41
N PRO A 8 -10.66 -5.39 -16.43
CA PRO A 8 -10.00 -4.70 -15.33
C PRO A 8 -10.75 -5.01 -14.04
N ILE A 9 -10.03 -5.56 -13.06
CA ILE A 9 -10.59 -5.80 -11.74
C ILE A 9 -10.74 -4.42 -11.09
N GLU A 10 -11.97 -4.07 -10.74
CA GLU A 10 -12.28 -2.82 -10.06
C GLU A 10 -11.59 -2.78 -8.68
N ASP A 11 -10.85 -1.70 -8.41
CA ASP A 11 -10.20 -1.46 -7.12
C ASP A 11 -11.23 -0.98 -6.08
N THR A 12 -12.01 -1.93 -5.57
CA THR A 12 -12.99 -1.67 -4.52
C THR A 12 -12.36 -1.77 -3.13
N LEU A 13 -12.98 -1.10 -2.15
CA LEU A 13 -12.58 -1.21 -0.74
C LEU A 13 -12.61 -2.68 -0.28
N GLU A 14 -13.66 -3.42 -0.64
CA GLU A 14 -13.83 -4.84 -0.30
C GLU A 14 -12.68 -5.70 -0.86
N LEU A 15 -12.24 -5.41 -2.09
CA LEU A 15 -11.11 -6.11 -2.69
C LEU A 15 -9.82 -5.83 -1.90
N ARG A 16 -9.56 -4.57 -1.55
CA ARG A 16 -8.38 -4.18 -0.78
C ARG A 16 -8.37 -4.79 0.61
N GLU A 17 -9.49 -4.81 1.32
CA GLU A 17 -9.62 -5.46 2.61
C GLU A 17 -9.34 -6.97 2.53
N ARG A 18 -9.90 -7.64 1.51
CA ARG A 18 -9.65 -9.07 1.28
C ARG A 18 -8.17 -9.35 0.99
N LEU A 19 -7.53 -8.52 0.17
CA LEU A 19 -6.10 -8.63 -0.13
C LEU A 19 -5.24 -8.37 1.11
N ALA A 20 -5.58 -7.36 1.92
CA ALA A 20 -4.90 -7.08 3.18
C ALA A 20 -5.02 -8.26 4.17
N GLY A 21 -6.20 -8.87 4.26
CA GLY A 21 -6.41 -10.09 5.05
C GLY A 21 -5.57 -11.26 4.58
N ALA A 22 -5.48 -11.49 3.27
CA ALA A 22 -4.64 -12.54 2.70
C ALA A 22 -3.15 -12.31 2.99
N TRP A 23 -2.67 -11.07 2.85
CA TRP A 23 -1.30 -10.68 3.19
C TRP A 23 -0.99 -10.85 4.68
N ARG A 24 -1.94 -10.51 5.57
CA ARG A 24 -1.81 -10.74 7.01
C ARG A 24 -1.67 -12.23 7.33
N ALA A 25 -2.49 -13.09 6.71
CA ALA A 25 -2.41 -14.54 6.93
C ALA A 25 -1.05 -15.13 6.52
N VAL A 26 -0.41 -14.61 5.47
CA VAL A 26 0.95 -15.01 5.07
C VAL A 26 1.97 -14.63 6.15
N PHE A 27 1.87 -13.41 6.69
CA PHE A 27 2.72 -12.96 7.79
C PHE A 27 2.55 -13.86 9.02
N ASP A 28 1.31 -14.08 9.47
CA ASP A 28 1.01 -14.87 10.65
C ASP A 28 1.54 -16.30 10.49
N ASN A 29 1.33 -16.92 9.32
CA ASN A 29 1.82 -18.27 9.07
C ASN A 29 3.35 -18.38 9.08
N ALA A 30 4.05 -17.38 8.55
CA ALA A 30 5.52 -17.36 8.56
C ALA A 30 6.08 -17.24 9.99
N VAL A 31 5.44 -16.44 10.83
CA VAL A 31 5.78 -16.28 12.24
C VAL A 31 5.48 -17.55 13.04
N GLU A 32 4.31 -18.16 12.85
CA GLU A 32 3.94 -19.44 13.48
C GLU A 32 4.94 -20.57 13.16
N ARG A 33 5.57 -20.52 11.98
CA ARG A 33 6.63 -21.46 11.57
C ARG A 33 8.00 -21.14 12.15
N GLY A 34 8.12 -20.13 13.01
CA GLY A 34 9.35 -19.77 13.72
C GLY A 34 10.20 -18.70 13.05
N SER A 35 9.68 -18.01 12.02
CA SER A 35 10.40 -16.90 11.40
C SER A 35 10.34 -15.65 12.27
N PRO A 36 11.43 -14.86 12.40
CA PRO A 36 11.40 -13.60 13.14
C PRO A 36 10.44 -12.59 12.48
N PRO A 37 9.48 -11.98 13.21
CA PRO A 37 8.48 -11.07 12.64
C PRO A 37 9.08 -9.93 11.80
N GLN A 38 10.17 -9.32 12.27
CA GLN A 38 10.83 -8.23 11.56
C GLN A 38 11.35 -8.69 10.19
N ALA A 39 12.03 -9.83 10.12
CA ALA A 39 12.56 -10.36 8.87
C ALA A 39 11.45 -10.72 7.87
N VAL A 40 10.31 -11.19 8.36
CA VAL A 40 9.13 -11.46 7.53
C VAL A 40 8.61 -10.16 6.90
N VAL A 41 8.45 -9.09 7.68
CA VAL A 41 7.99 -7.78 7.16
C VAL A 41 8.97 -7.21 6.13
N GLU A 42 10.27 -7.21 6.43
CA GLU A 42 11.30 -6.72 5.50
C GLU A 42 11.28 -7.49 4.17
N THR A 43 11.11 -8.81 4.25
CA THR A 43 11.00 -9.68 3.06
C THR A 43 9.72 -9.37 2.27
N MET A 44 8.58 -9.25 2.94
CA MET A 44 7.30 -8.95 2.29
C MET A 44 7.33 -7.60 1.57
N ALA A 45 7.91 -6.57 2.19
CA ALA A 45 8.10 -5.26 1.58
C ALA A 45 9.01 -5.34 0.34
N SER A 46 10.11 -6.08 0.43
CA SER A 46 11.04 -6.29 -0.69
C SER A 46 10.36 -6.97 -1.88
N VAL A 47 9.61 -8.04 -1.61
CA VAL A 47 8.85 -8.78 -2.64
C VAL A 47 7.77 -7.90 -3.26
N ALA A 48 7.03 -7.13 -2.46
CA ALA A 48 6.00 -6.22 -2.97
C ALA A 48 6.59 -5.16 -3.91
N HIS A 49 7.73 -4.57 -3.51
CA HIS A 49 8.44 -3.59 -4.35
C HIS A 49 8.95 -4.21 -5.66
N GLU A 50 9.57 -5.39 -5.62
CA GLU A 50 10.04 -6.09 -6.81
C GLU A 50 8.89 -6.37 -7.79
N ARG A 51 7.76 -6.88 -7.30
CA ARG A 51 6.57 -7.11 -8.14
C ARG A 51 6.00 -5.83 -8.72
N PHE A 52 5.99 -4.75 -7.96
CA PHE A 52 5.53 -3.46 -8.46
C PHE A 52 6.46 -2.95 -9.58
N ALA A 53 7.77 -3.06 -9.39
CA ALA A 53 8.76 -2.67 -10.40
C ALA A 53 8.68 -3.53 -11.68
N GLU A 54 8.36 -4.82 -11.57
CA GLU A 54 8.13 -5.69 -12.72
C GLU A 54 6.89 -5.26 -13.54
N LEU A 55 5.82 -4.83 -12.87
CA LEU A 55 4.56 -4.46 -13.52
C LEU A 55 4.57 -3.04 -14.10
N PHE A 56 5.17 -2.09 -13.38
CA PHE A 56 5.05 -0.65 -13.69
C PHE A 56 6.41 0.01 -14.00
N GLY A 57 7.50 -0.73 -13.89
CA GLY A 57 8.87 -0.24 -14.08
C GLY A 57 9.51 0.29 -12.79
N ALA A 58 10.84 0.16 -12.72
CA ALA A 58 11.61 0.51 -11.52
C ALA A 58 11.52 2.00 -11.15
N SER A 59 11.44 2.90 -12.15
CA SER A 59 11.30 4.34 -11.89
C SER A 59 9.96 4.67 -11.24
N ALA A 60 8.86 4.06 -11.72
CA ALA A 60 7.53 4.28 -11.14
C ALA A 60 7.46 3.73 -9.72
N ALA A 61 8.05 2.55 -9.48
CA ALA A 61 8.15 1.96 -8.15
C ALA A 61 8.85 2.87 -7.14
N ALA A 62 10.00 3.44 -7.52
CA ALA A 62 10.76 4.35 -6.66
C ALA A 62 9.98 5.63 -6.35
N SER A 63 9.39 6.27 -7.36
CA SER A 63 8.58 7.49 -7.18
C SER A 63 7.37 7.23 -6.27
N TYR A 64 6.74 6.07 -6.41
CA TYR A 64 5.60 5.70 -5.57
C TYR A 64 5.99 5.49 -4.11
N LEU A 65 7.12 4.80 -3.84
CA LEU A 65 7.64 4.67 -2.48
C LEU A 65 8.02 6.01 -1.86
N GLN A 66 8.58 6.93 -2.65
CA GLN A 66 8.88 8.28 -2.20
C GLN A 66 7.60 9.01 -1.77
N LEU A 67 6.56 8.98 -2.60
CA LEU A 67 5.27 9.60 -2.29
C LEU A 67 4.63 9.00 -1.02
N LEU A 68 4.69 7.68 -0.84
CA LEU A 68 4.21 7.04 0.39
C LEU A 68 5.00 7.52 1.62
N SER A 69 6.32 7.64 1.49
CA SER A 69 7.19 8.10 2.58
C SER A 69 6.92 9.56 2.96
N GLU A 70 6.63 10.41 1.98
CA GLU A 70 6.25 11.80 2.19
C GLU A 70 4.92 11.89 2.94
N GLN A 71 3.89 11.15 2.52
CA GLN A 71 2.60 11.12 3.20
C GLN A 71 2.68 10.62 4.64
N LEU A 72 3.50 9.59 4.90
CA LEU A 72 3.73 9.09 6.27
C LEU A 72 4.39 10.14 7.15
N ARG A 73 5.36 10.88 6.62
CA ARG A 73 6.00 11.99 7.34
C ARG A 73 5.01 13.11 7.66
N ASP A 74 4.08 13.41 6.75
CA ASP A 74 3.06 14.43 6.97
C ASP A 74 2.09 14.02 8.09
N ILE A 75 1.71 12.74 8.16
CA ILE A 75 0.90 12.19 9.26
C ILE A 75 1.62 12.35 10.61
N ASP A 76 2.90 11.96 10.68
CA ASP A 76 3.70 12.09 11.91
C ASP A 76 3.85 13.57 12.32
N HIS A 77 3.98 14.47 11.35
CA HIS A 77 4.09 15.91 11.59
C HIS A 77 2.79 16.51 12.15
N ASP A 78 1.65 16.12 11.58
CA ASP A 78 0.34 16.56 12.04
C ASP A 78 0.05 16.05 13.46
N GLU A 79 0.35 14.78 13.75
CA GLU A 79 0.22 14.20 15.10
C GLU A 79 1.07 14.97 16.12
N ALA A 80 2.34 15.25 15.78
CA ALA A 80 3.21 16.07 16.62
C ALA A 80 2.67 17.50 16.80
N ALA A 81 2.08 18.10 15.76
CA ALA A 81 1.49 19.44 15.83
C ALA A 81 0.23 19.49 16.70
N PHE A 82 -0.60 18.44 16.73
CA PHE A 82 -1.76 18.31 17.63
C PHE A 82 -1.32 18.23 19.10
N LEU A 83 -0.31 17.40 19.39
CA LEU A 83 0.25 17.27 20.73
C LEU A 83 0.85 18.58 21.25
N VAL A 84 1.54 19.35 20.39
CA VAL A 84 2.10 20.67 20.74
C VAL A 84 1.01 21.72 21.02
N ARG A 85 -0.14 21.63 20.34
CA ARG A 85 -1.29 22.54 20.55
C ARG A 85 -2.19 22.14 21.73
N GLY A 86 -1.96 20.97 22.33
CA GLY A 86 -2.78 20.45 23.44
C GLY A 86 -4.16 19.97 22.99
N GLU A 87 -4.32 19.66 21.71
CA GLU A 87 -5.53 19.09 21.12
C GLU A 87 -5.41 17.54 21.17
N GLU A 88 -6.50 16.82 21.45
CA GLU A 88 -6.45 15.35 21.41
C GLU A 88 -6.16 14.87 19.98
N PRO A 89 -5.32 13.82 19.81
CA PRO A 89 -5.07 13.23 18.50
C PRO A 89 -6.39 12.88 17.84
N ARG A 90 -6.63 13.41 16.64
CA ARG A 90 -7.83 13.07 15.87
C ARG A 90 -7.76 11.56 15.60
N GLN A 91 -8.67 10.78 16.20
CA GLN A 91 -8.74 9.35 15.91
C GLN A 91 -8.83 9.16 14.39
N PRO A 92 -8.06 8.24 13.79
CA PRO A 92 -8.22 7.94 12.38
C PRO A 92 -9.66 7.47 12.21
N VAL A 93 -10.44 8.24 11.45
CA VAL A 93 -11.85 7.92 11.18
C VAL A 93 -11.90 6.55 10.51
N ALA A 94 -12.37 5.55 11.25
CA ALA A 94 -12.71 4.25 10.69
C ALA A 94 -13.87 4.47 9.70
N GLY A 95 -13.53 4.65 8.42
CA GLY A 95 -14.49 4.96 7.35
C GLY A 95 -14.11 6.13 6.43
N GLY A 96 -12.89 6.67 6.50
CA GLY A 96 -12.39 7.63 5.50
C GLY A 96 -12.26 6.99 4.12
N GLU A 97 -12.59 7.77 3.08
CA GLU A 97 -12.35 7.47 1.67
C GLU A 97 -10.99 6.79 1.45
N PRO A 98 -10.86 5.93 0.43
CA PRO A 98 -9.64 5.19 0.23
C PRO A 98 -8.44 6.14 0.15
N LEU A 99 -7.53 5.99 1.12
CA LEU A 99 -6.31 6.79 1.28
C LEU A 99 -5.37 6.72 0.07
N ILE A 100 -5.65 5.82 -0.87
CA ILE A 100 -4.97 5.71 -2.16
C ILE A 100 -6.07 5.80 -3.22
N ASP A 101 -6.07 6.89 -3.99
CA ASP A 101 -6.87 7.02 -5.19
C ASP A 101 -6.15 6.30 -6.36
N PRO A 102 -6.68 5.17 -6.87
CA PRO A 102 -6.07 4.40 -7.95
C PRO A 102 -6.31 5.00 -9.35
N VAL A 103 -6.95 6.17 -9.48
CA VAL A 103 -7.30 6.82 -10.77
C VAL A 103 -6.09 7.04 -11.71
N TRP A 104 -4.85 6.90 -11.22
CA TRP A 104 -3.63 7.19 -11.95
C TRP A 104 -3.16 6.06 -12.88
N ILE A 105 -3.85 4.90 -12.90
CA ILE A 105 -3.50 3.78 -13.80
C ILE A 105 -4.08 3.98 -15.22
N ASP A 106 -5.05 4.87 -15.40
CA ASP A 106 -5.68 5.11 -16.70
C ASP A 106 -5.17 6.42 -17.32
N GLY A 107 -3.97 6.40 -17.91
CA GLY A 107 -3.42 7.63 -18.48
C GLY A 107 -1.99 7.61 -19.00
N GLN A 108 -1.56 6.55 -19.69
CA GLN A 108 -0.41 6.62 -20.60
C GLN A 108 -0.70 5.83 -21.90
N GLU A 109 -1.66 6.31 -22.70
CA GLU A 109 -1.50 6.18 -24.16
C GLU A 109 -0.28 7.03 -24.54
N LEU A 110 0.85 6.36 -24.73
CA LEU A 110 1.99 6.91 -25.46
C LEU A 110 2.08 6.18 -26.80
N ILE A 111 1.91 7.00 -27.85
CA ILE A 111 2.16 6.80 -29.30
C ILE A 111 0.92 6.44 -30.11
#